data_AF-A0A0T6AR37-F1
#
_entry.id   AF-A0A0T6AR37-F1
#
_cell.length_a   1.000
_cell.length_b   1.000
_cell.length_c   1.000
_cell.angle_alpha   90.00
_cell.angle_beta   90.00
_cell.angle_gamma   90.00
#
_symmetry.space_group_name_H-M   'P 1'
#
loop_
_entity.id
_entity.type
_entity.pdbx_description
1 polymer ?
#
loop_
_entity_poly.entity_id
_entity_poly.type
_entity_poly.pdbx_seq_one_letter_code
_entity_poly.pdbx_strand_id
1 'polypeptide(L)'
;MAGIRGDGFNSSFNAQNYNTRNIGTLHIIGGIIEEYSGPIGTMNGSGQQLSGYARDIHYDRRMSRGFSPPYFPTTTLFEMVSGIEPLAGVRPIWREASP
;
A
#
# COMPACT_ATOMS: atom_id res chain seq x y z
N MET A 1 6.04 10.78 -1.26
CA MET A 1 6.25 11.78 -0.19
C MET A 1 6.35 11.06 1.14
N ALA A 2 7.51 11.07 1.80
CA ALA A 2 7.67 10.52 3.13
C ALA A 2 7.57 11.67 4.13
N GLY A 3 6.49 11.71 4.90
CA GLY A 3 6.20 12.76 5.88
C GLY A 3 7.31 12.91 6.93
N ILE A 4 7.45 14.12 7.46
CA ILE A 4 8.34 14.44 8.57
C ILE A 4 7.69 13.89 9.83
N ARG A 5 8.44 13.17 10.68
CA ARG A 5 7.93 12.60 11.94
C ARG A 5 7.15 13.65 12.74
N GLY A 6 5.82 13.61 12.66
CA GLY A 6 4.91 14.54 13.35
C GLY A 6 3.87 15.27 12.48
N ASP A 7 3.89 15.16 11.14
CA ASP A 7 2.84 15.71 10.27
C ASP A 7 1.64 14.76 10.08
N GLY A 8 1.84 13.46 10.24
CA GLY A 8 0.80 12.44 10.27
C GLY A 8 0.02 12.43 11.58
N PHE A 9 -1.10 13.16 11.65
CA PHE A 9 -2.08 12.95 12.72
C PHE A 9 -2.62 11.52 12.64
N ASN A 10 -2.10 10.60 13.49
CA ASN A 10 -2.68 9.26 13.69
C ASN A 10 -3.05 8.53 12.37
N SER A 11 -2.25 8.69 11.30
CA SER A 11 -2.50 8.12 9.98
C SER A 11 -2.19 6.62 9.95
N SER A 12 -2.80 5.86 10.87
CA SER A 12 -2.71 4.41 10.93
C SER A 12 -4.05 3.77 10.63
N PHE A 13 -4.08 2.89 9.64
CA PHE A 13 -5.22 2.01 9.43
C PHE A 13 -5.10 0.81 10.37
N ASN A 14 -6.00 0.70 11.34
CA ASN A 14 -6.01 -0.39 12.31
C ASN A 14 -7.44 -0.83 12.63
N ALA A 15 -7.60 -2.08 13.06
CA ALA A 15 -8.88 -2.55 13.56
C ALA A 15 -8.99 -2.28 15.05
N GLN A 16 -10.12 -1.73 15.50
CA GLN A 16 -10.38 -1.59 16.92
C GLN A 16 -10.56 -2.97 17.54
N ASN A 17 -9.94 -3.21 18.71
CA ASN A 17 -10.03 -4.48 19.42
C ASN A 17 -9.53 -5.68 18.58
N TYR A 18 -8.54 -5.45 17.70
CA TYR A 18 -7.97 -6.47 16.80
C TYR A 18 -7.42 -7.71 17.53
N ASN A 19 -7.08 -7.58 18.80
CA ASN A 19 -6.49 -8.62 19.65
C ASN A 19 -7.53 -9.40 20.48
N THR A 20 -8.79 -8.95 20.55
CA THR A 20 -9.82 -9.57 21.41
C THR A 20 -11.05 -10.06 20.67
N ARG A 21 -11.28 -9.62 19.43
CA ARG A 21 -12.44 -10.03 18.63
C ARG A 21 -12.04 -10.94 17.49
N ASN A 22 -12.82 -11.98 17.20
CA ASN A 22 -12.69 -12.78 15.97
C ASN A 22 -13.72 -12.28 14.94
N ILE A 23 -13.25 -11.61 13.88
CA ILE A 23 -14.13 -10.86 12.98
C ILE A 23 -14.09 -11.36 11.53
N GLY A 24 -13.05 -12.10 11.11
CA GLY A 24 -12.98 -12.80 9.82
C GLY A 24 -11.92 -12.25 8.87
N THR A 25 -12.26 -12.02 7.60
CA THR A 25 -11.34 -11.51 6.56
C THR A 25 -11.80 -10.14 6.06
N LEU A 26 -10.86 -9.19 6.00
CA LEU A 26 -11.05 -7.88 5.37
C LEU A 26 -10.64 -7.98 3.91
N HIS A 27 -11.62 -7.94 3.01
CA HIS A 27 -11.41 -7.94 1.57
C HIS A 27 -11.31 -6.50 1.03
N ILE A 28 -10.19 -6.17 0.39
CA ILE A 28 -9.92 -4.85 -0.20
C ILE A 28 -9.77 -5.02 -1.70
N ILE A 29 -10.57 -4.30 -2.49
CA ILE A 29 -10.44 -4.21 -3.95
C ILE A 29 -9.75 -2.89 -4.29
N GLY A 30 -8.66 -2.97 -5.07
CA GLY A 30 -7.83 -1.82 -5.42
C GLY A 30 -6.60 -1.74 -4.51
N GLY A 31 -6.50 -0.66 -3.74
CA GLY A 31 -5.37 -0.45 -2.84
C GLY A 31 -5.69 0.59 -1.77
N ILE A 32 -4.87 0.60 -0.72
CA ILE A 32 -4.91 1.57 0.37
C ILE A 32 -3.54 2.23 0.45
N ILE A 33 -3.53 3.56 0.59
CA ILE A 33 -2.30 4.34 0.81
C ILE A 33 -2.27 4.71 2.28
N GLU A 34 -1.28 4.18 2.99
CA GLU A 34 -1.13 4.35 4.43
C GLU A 34 0.28 4.89 4.71
N GLU A 35 0.38 5.86 5.61
CA GLU A 35 1.67 6.30 6.15
C GLU A 35 2.20 5.25 7.14
N TYR A 36 1.33 4.76 8.04
CA TYR A 36 1.61 3.68 8.96
C TYR A 36 0.57 2.57 8.81
N SER A 37 1.03 1.34 8.57
CA SER A 37 0.12 0.19 8.58
C SER A 37 -0.05 -0.32 10.00
N GLY A 38 -1.26 -0.16 10.54
CA GLY A 38 -1.59 -0.59 11.89
C GLY A 38 -2.06 -2.05 11.95
N PRO A 39 -2.08 -2.65 13.15
CA PRO A 39 -2.54 -4.02 13.31
C PRO A 39 -4.05 -4.12 13.08
N ILE A 40 -4.45 -5.08 12.24
CA ILE A 40 -5.86 -5.41 11.99
C ILE A 40 -6.26 -6.78 12.54
N GLY A 41 -5.28 -7.61 12.92
CA GLY A 41 -5.46 -8.93 13.49
C GLY A 41 -4.14 -9.47 14.04
N THR A 42 -4.22 -10.62 14.71
CA THR A 42 -3.04 -11.33 15.20
C THR A 42 -2.94 -12.69 14.51
N MET A 43 -1.71 -13.18 14.37
CA MET A 43 -1.42 -14.49 13.78
C MET A 43 -0.41 -15.24 14.63
N ASN A 44 -0.47 -16.57 14.63
CA ASN A 44 0.56 -17.40 15.24
C ASN A 44 1.78 -17.54 14.33
N GLY A 45 2.86 -18.14 14.84
CA GLY A 45 4.09 -18.38 14.07
C GLY A 45 3.92 -19.28 12.85
N SER A 46 2.82 -20.03 12.76
CA SER A 46 2.46 -20.88 11.62
C SER A 46 1.61 -20.14 10.56
N GLY A 47 1.35 -18.84 10.77
CA GLY A 47 0.58 -18.02 9.85
C GLY A 47 -0.94 -18.12 10.00
N GLN A 48 -1.44 -18.85 11.01
CA GLN A 48 -2.88 -18.94 11.27
C GLN A 48 -3.34 -17.72 12.06
N GLN A 49 -4.46 -17.13 11.62
CA GLN A 49 -5.07 -16.01 12.30
C GLN A 49 -5.63 -16.44 13.67
N LEU A 50 -5.32 -15.65 14.70
CA LEU A 50 -5.79 -15.86 16.08
C LEU A 50 -6.93 -14.90 16.45
N SER A 51 -6.86 -13.65 15.98
CA SER A 51 -7.87 -12.62 16.24
C SER A 51 -7.89 -11.54 15.16
N GLY A 52 -8.92 -10.70 15.17
CA GLY A 52 -9.14 -9.55 14.30
C GLY A 52 -9.55 -9.95 12.88
N TYR A 53 -8.92 -9.31 11.90
CA TYR A 53 -9.11 -9.56 10.47
C TYR A 53 -7.86 -10.16 9.82
N ALA A 54 -8.02 -11.18 8.97
CA ALA A 54 -7.06 -11.49 7.93
C ALA A 54 -7.14 -10.41 6.85
N ARG A 55 -6.00 -10.08 6.23
CA ARG A 55 -5.96 -9.13 5.12
C ARG A 55 -6.04 -9.89 3.80
N ASP A 56 -6.98 -9.51 2.95
CA ASP A 56 -7.06 -9.98 1.58
C ASP A 56 -7.17 -8.79 0.63
N ILE A 57 -6.09 -8.49 -0.12
CA ILE A 57 -6.03 -7.36 -1.06
C ILE A 57 -6.00 -7.91 -2.47
N HIS A 58 -6.89 -7.41 -3.31
CA HIS A 58 -7.00 -7.79 -4.71
C HIS A 58 -6.89 -6.57 -5.61
N TYR A 59 -6.12 -6.70 -6.69
CA TYR A 59 -6.04 -5.69 -7.73
C TYR A 59 -7.42 -5.44 -8.37
N ASP A 60 -7.81 -4.18 -8.50
CA ASP A 60 -9.04 -3.80 -9.21
C ASP A 60 -8.84 -3.94 -10.72
N ARG A 61 -9.44 -4.97 -11.31
CA ARG A 61 -9.36 -5.26 -12.74
C ARG A 61 -9.90 -4.14 -13.63
N ARG A 62 -10.69 -3.19 -13.12
CA ARG A 62 -11.14 -2.03 -13.91
C ARG A 62 -9.98 -1.09 -14.24
N MET A 63 -8.96 -1.04 -13.37
CA MET A 63 -7.76 -0.25 -13.59
C MET A 63 -6.97 -0.72 -14.82
N SER A 64 -6.98 -2.02 -15.15
CA SER A 64 -6.32 -2.51 -16.38
C SER A 64 -7.03 -2.10 -17.67
N ARG A 65 -8.25 -1.58 -17.57
CA ARG A 65 -9.04 -1.05 -18.69
C ARG A 65 -9.01 0.48 -18.74
N GLY A 66 -8.14 1.13 -17.96
CA GLY A 66 -8.00 2.58 -17.92
C GLY A 66 -8.97 3.31 -16.98
N PHE A 67 -9.74 2.59 -16.16
CA PHE A 67 -10.61 3.22 -15.16
C PHE A 67 -9.86 3.46 -13.85
N SER A 68 -9.72 4.71 -13.45
CA SER A 68 -9.26 5.09 -12.10
C SER A 68 -10.48 5.46 -11.23
N PRO A 69 -10.53 5.04 -9.95
CA PRO A 69 -11.51 5.58 -9.00
C PRO A 69 -11.45 7.13 -8.96
N PRO A 70 -12.58 7.81 -8.72
CA PRO A 70 -12.57 9.25 -8.48
C PRO A 70 -11.58 9.60 -7.36
N TYR A 71 -10.72 10.60 -7.59
CA TYR A 71 -9.67 11.03 -6.66
C TYR A 71 -8.65 9.95 -6.28
N PHE A 72 -8.52 8.89 -7.07
CA PHE A 72 -7.46 7.92 -6.83
C PHE A 72 -6.10 8.63 -6.98
N PRO A 73 -5.25 8.62 -5.94
CA PRO A 73 -3.93 9.23 -5.99
C PRO A 73 -3.04 8.39 -6.92
N THR A 74 -3.12 8.68 -8.22
CA THR A 74 -2.21 8.12 -9.21
C THR A 74 -0.89 8.87 -9.15
N THR A 75 0.21 8.12 -9.24
CA THR A 75 1.52 8.70 -9.49
C THR A 75 1.55 9.13 -10.97
N THR A 76 1.45 10.42 -11.27
CA THR A 76 1.44 10.93 -12.66
C THR A 76 2.82 11.37 -13.14
N LEU A 77 3.80 11.41 -12.24
CA LEU A 77 5.14 11.90 -12.50
C LEU A 77 6.15 10.79 -12.24
N PHE A 78 6.64 10.20 -13.32
CA PHE A 78 7.74 9.24 -13.27
C PHE A 78 8.97 9.89 -13.90
N GLU A 79 10.08 9.92 -13.17
CA GLU A 79 11.37 10.29 -13.75
C GLU A 79 12.23 9.05 -13.94
N MET A 80 12.97 9.03 -15.05
CA MET A 80 14.03 8.07 -15.25
C MET A 80 15.24 8.53 -14.43
N VAL A 81 15.59 7.78 -13.39
CA VAL A 81 16.89 7.95 -12.75
C VAL A 81 17.88 7.30 -13.68
N SER A 82 18.71 8.12 -14.34
CA SER A 82 19.72 7.62 -15.25
C SER A 82 20.58 6.55 -14.56
N GLY A 83 20.68 5.38 -15.19
CA GLY A 83 21.90 4.58 -15.09
C GLY A 83 23.04 5.46 -15.61
N ILE A 84 24.06 5.62 -14.80
CA ILE A 84 25.22 6.47 -15.08
C ILE A 84 25.86 5.91 -16.38
N GLU A 85 25.92 6.73 -17.44
CA GLU A 85 26.44 6.45 -18.81
C GLU A 85 25.50 5.73 -19.82
N PRO A 86 25.52 6.13 -21.11
CA PRO A 86 24.76 5.48 -22.19
C PRO A 86 25.45 4.19 -22.64
N LEU A 87 25.39 3.15 -21.81
CA LEU A 87 25.89 1.82 -22.17
C LEU A 87 24.71 0.90 -22.49
N ALA A 88 24.70 0.38 -23.72
CA ALA A 88 23.70 -0.58 -24.18
C ALA A 88 23.57 -1.74 -23.19
N GLY A 89 22.35 -2.01 -22.69
CA GLY A 89 22.06 -3.12 -21.78
C GLY A 89 21.69 -2.73 -20.34
N VAL A 90 21.75 -1.44 -19.97
CA VAL A 90 21.31 -0.99 -18.64
C VAL A 90 19.78 -0.87 -18.61
N ARG A 91 19.15 -1.55 -17.64
CA ARG A 91 17.70 -1.43 -17.41
C ARG A 91 17.40 -0.07 -16.78
N PRO A 92 16.39 0.67 -17.28
CA PRO A 92 16.02 1.95 -16.69
C PRO A 92 15.54 1.76 -15.25
N ILE A 93 16.01 2.62 -14.35
CA ILE A 93 15.51 2.72 -12.99
C ILE A 93 14.47 3.84 -12.98
N TRP A 94 13.23 3.47 -12.72
CA TRP A 94 12.13 4.42 -12.59
C TRP A 94 11.95 4.82 -11.14
N ARG A 95 11.72 6.11 -10.89
CA ARG A 95 11.21 6.58 -9.60
C ARG A 95 10.06 7.55 -9.80
N GLU A 96 9.25 7.68 -8.76
CA GLU A 96 8.25 8.74 -8.67
C GLU A 96 8.98 10.08 -8.44
N ALA A 97 8.70 11.06 -9.28
CA ALA A 97 9.23 12.40 -9.13
C ALA A 97 8.37 13.18 -8.12
N SER A 98 9.01 14.07 -7.34
CA SER A 98 8.27 15.03 -6.51
C SER A 98 7.71 16.14 -7.42
N PRO A 99 6.47 16.61 -7.18
CA PRO A 99 6.02 17.90 -7.70
C PRO A 99 6.95 19.04 -7.26
#